data_AF-A0A0V0H664-F1
#
_entry.id   AF-A0A0V0H664-F1
#
_cell.length_a   1.000
_cell.length_b   1.000
_cell.length_c   1.000
_cell.angle_alpha   90.00
_cell.angle_beta   90.00
_cell.angle_gamma   90.00
#
_symmetry.space_group_name_H-M   'P 1'
#
loop_
_entity.id
_entity.type
_entity.pdbx_description
1 polymer ?
#
loop_
_entity_poly.entity_id
_entity_poly.type
_entity_poly.pdbx_seq_one_letter_code
_entity_poly.pdbx_strand_id
1 'polypeptide(L)'
;IASHPSIYLLDTPGVFPAEILDAEVCSNLALTGAIRDCLVGEVDLAEYFLSIFNLSDEYKKWANLSLSGADDYSELERRQKRQYLTDHTQDFIVNKVRRTLFEAVSSFNGNLRDEEIMSRLIKAEFAVLRDAFNLPPDSDDYVRKVAAKLLNLYRTGRLGHYTLDLAPNNN
;
A
#
# COMPACT_ATOMS: atom_id res chain seq x y z
N ILE A 1 14.29 38.87 24.77
CA ILE A 1 14.35 37.38 24.80
C ILE A 1 14.35 36.78 23.38
N ALA A 2 13.61 37.32 22.41
CA ALA A 2 13.60 36.81 21.01
C ALA A 2 14.77 37.28 20.09
N SER A 3 15.75 38.03 20.58
CA SER A 3 16.83 38.59 19.74
C SER A 3 18.11 37.76 19.69
N HIS A 4 18.27 36.78 20.59
CA HIS A 4 19.45 35.93 20.69
C HIS A 4 19.01 34.50 21.07
N PRO A 5 18.54 33.69 20.09
CA PRO A 5 18.18 32.30 20.37
C PRO A 5 19.43 31.50 20.79
N SER A 6 19.24 30.50 21.64
CA SER A 6 20.30 29.58 22.07
C SER A 6 20.69 28.57 20.97
N ILE A 7 19.88 28.46 19.92
CA ILE A 7 20.08 27.53 18.80
C ILE A 7 19.85 28.30 17.50
N TYR A 8 20.77 28.12 16.57
CA TYR A 8 20.65 28.57 15.18
C TYR A 8 20.57 27.32 14.30
N LEU A 9 19.59 27.28 13.40
CA LEU A 9 19.40 26.18 12.45
C LEU A 9 19.85 26.66 11.07
N LEU A 10 20.67 25.86 10.39
CA LEU A 10 20.98 26.08 8.98
C LEU A 10 19.78 25.67 8.14
N ASP A 11 19.39 26.52 7.19
CA ASP A 11 18.27 26.30 6.27
C ASP A 11 18.64 25.35 5.11
N THR A 12 19.93 25.12 4.91
CA THR A 12 20.47 24.25 3.87
C THR A 12 20.86 22.90 4.46
N PRO A 13 20.14 21.81 4.14
CA PRO A 13 20.48 20.48 4.63
C PRO A 13 21.73 19.93 3.93
N GLY A 14 22.48 19.07 4.63
CA GLY A 14 23.49 18.21 3.99
C GLY A 14 22.81 17.06 3.25
N VAL A 15 23.07 16.92 1.95
CA VAL A 15 22.50 15.85 1.11
C VAL A 15 23.57 14.77 0.90
N PHE A 16 23.28 13.54 1.32
CA PHE A 16 24.16 12.37 1.18
C PHE A 16 23.49 11.28 0.34
N PRO A 17 24.25 10.49 -0.44
CA PRO A 17 23.70 9.34 -1.15
C PRO A 17 23.27 8.24 -0.16
N ALA A 18 22.23 7.50 -0.50
CA ALA A 18 21.81 6.32 0.25
C ALA A 18 22.79 5.16 0.02
N GLU A 19 23.06 4.38 1.06
CA GLU A 19 23.85 3.15 0.97
C GLU A 19 22.91 1.99 0.60
N ILE A 20 23.08 1.42 -0.60
CA ILE A 20 22.27 0.29 -1.09
C ILE A 20 23.15 -0.96 -1.01
N LEU A 21 22.99 -1.73 0.07
CA LEU A 21 23.80 -2.92 0.34
C LEU A 21 23.27 -4.17 -0.36
N ASP A 22 21.96 -4.27 -0.50
CA ASP A 22 21.28 -5.43 -1.09
C ASP A 22 19.95 -5.03 -1.75
N ALA A 23 19.28 -6.03 -2.33
CA ALA A 23 18.00 -5.86 -3.02
C ALA A 23 16.83 -5.55 -2.06
N GLU A 24 16.90 -5.99 -0.80
CA GLU A 24 15.86 -5.73 0.20
C GLU A 24 15.88 -4.26 0.61
N VAL A 25 17.05 -3.71 0.93
CA VAL A 25 17.27 -2.28 1.21
C VAL A 25 16.84 -1.44 0.01
N CYS A 26 17.19 -1.85 -1.21
CA CYS A 26 16.74 -1.18 -2.43
C CYS A 26 15.20 -1.16 -2.52
N SER A 27 14.56 -2.30 -2.26
CA SER A 27 13.09 -2.43 -2.30
C SER A 27 12.41 -1.61 -1.22
N ASN A 28 12.96 -1.55 0.00
CA ASN A 28 12.44 -0.73 1.09
C ASN A 28 12.58 0.77 0.79
N LEU A 29 13.73 1.20 0.27
CA LEU A 29 13.93 2.59 -0.18
C LEU A 29 12.97 2.96 -1.31
N ALA A 30 12.76 2.05 -2.26
CA ALA A 30 11.81 2.27 -3.34
C ALA A 30 10.38 2.34 -2.78
N LEU A 31 9.99 1.40 -1.91
CA LEU A 31 8.66 1.30 -1.34
C LEU A 31 8.26 2.57 -0.57
N THR A 32 9.20 3.13 0.21
CA THR A 32 9.04 4.41 0.94
C THR A 32 9.09 5.65 0.03
N GLY A 33 9.47 5.50 -1.23
CA GLY A 33 9.61 6.60 -2.20
C GLY A 33 10.90 7.40 -2.05
N ALA A 34 11.88 6.90 -1.30
CA ALA A 34 13.19 7.50 -1.16
C ALA A 34 14.02 7.39 -2.46
N ILE A 35 13.78 6.34 -3.25
CA ILE A 35 14.33 6.15 -4.61
C ILE A 35 13.23 5.84 -5.61
N ARG A 36 13.57 5.84 -6.91
CA ARG A 36 12.61 5.61 -8.00
C ARG A 36 12.18 4.14 -8.11
N ASP A 37 10.87 3.93 -8.28
CA ASP A 37 10.22 2.62 -8.43
C ASP A 37 10.78 1.82 -9.60
N CYS A 38 11.18 2.49 -10.68
CA CYS A 38 11.73 1.84 -11.88
C CYS A 38 13.04 1.07 -11.65
N LEU A 39 13.71 1.28 -10.51
CA LEU A 39 14.92 0.54 -10.16
C LEU A 39 14.61 -0.89 -9.70
N VAL A 40 13.43 -1.11 -9.12
CA VAL A 40 12.94 -2.44 -8.70
C VAL A 40 11.96 -3.00 -9.72
N GLY A 41 11.16 -2.13 -10.34
CA GLY A 41 9.99 -2.50 -11.13
C GLY A 41 8.73 -2.18 -10.34
N GLU A 42 7.81 -1.39 -10.91
CA GLU A 42 6.63 -0.92 -10.17
C GLU A 42 5.70 -2.07 -9.77
N VAL A 43 5.53 -3.06 -10.65
CA VAL A 43 4.72 -4.25 -10.37
C VAL A 43 5.42 -5.12 -9.31
N ASP A 44 6.72 -5.39 -9.48
CA ASP A 44 7.51 -6.17 -8.55
C ASP A 44 7.52 -5.53 -7.15
N LEU A 45 7.60 -4.20 -7.08
CA LEU A 45 7.53 -3.44 -5.84
C LEU A 45 6.15 -3.53 -5.16
N ALA A 46 5.07 -3.56 -5.94
CA ALA A 46 3.72 -3.76 -5.42
C ALA A 46 3.49 -5.19 -4.93
N GLU A 47 4.02 -6.20 -5.63
CA GLU A 47 4.03 -7.60 -5.16
C GLU A 47 4.84 -7.74 -3.87
N TYR A 48 6.02 -7.10 -3.79
CA TYR A 48 6.84 -7.03 -2.59
C TYR A 48 6.06 -6.42 -1.42
N PHE A 49 5.38 -5.29 -1.62
CA PHE A 49 4.51 -4.71 -0.59
C PHE A 49 3.40 -5.68 -0.14
N LEU A 50 2.72 -6.35 -1.07
CA LEU A 50 1.68 -7.32 -0.70
C LEU A 50 2.24 -8.49 0.11
N SER A 51 3.45 -8.95 -0.18
CA SER A 51 4.11 -9.97 0.65
C SER A 51 4.32 -9.51 2.10
N ILE A 52 4.73 -8.26 2.31
CA ILE A 52 4.88 -7.65 3.65
C ILE A 52 3.51 -7.51 4.31
N PHE A 53 2.52 -7.02 3.56
CA PHE A 53 1.14 -6.86 4.00
C PHE A 53 0.56 -8.20 4.51
N ASN A 54 0.72 -9.26 3.74
CA ASN A 54 0.20 -10.61 4.02
C ASN A 54 0.84 -11.26 5.24
N LEU A 55 2.11 -10.94 5.51
CA LEU A 55 2.84 -11.42 6.69
C LEU A 55 2.60 -10.54 7.93
N SER A 56 2.03 -9.35 7.76
CA SER A 56 1.77 -8.40 8.85
C SER A 56 0.44 -8.65 9.55
N ASP A 57 0.26 -8.05 10.72
CA ASP A 57 -1.04 -8.05 11.42
C ASP A 57 -1.86 -6.76 11.16
N GLU A 58 -1.37 -5.84 10.33
CA GLU A 58 -2.01 -4.53 10.09
C GLU A 58 -3.42 -4.67 9.50
N TYR A 59 -3.60 -5.63 8.58
CA TYR A 59 -4.88 -5.88 7.91
C TYR A 59 -5.98 -6.33 8.87
N LYS A 60 -5.63 -6.98 10.00
CA LYS A 60 -6.60 -7.50 10.98
C LYS A 60 -7.46 -6.39 11.59
N LYS A 61 -6.97 -5.16 11.63
CA LYS A 61 -7.72 -3.97 12.10
C LYS A 61 -8.97 -3.70 11.25
N TRP A 62 -9.01 -4.22 10.03
CA TRP A 62 -10.11 -4.03 9.08
C TRP A 62 -11.21 -5.10 9.20
N ALA A 63 -11.12 -6.04 10.14
CA ALA A 63 -12.15 -7.06 10.36
C ALA A 63 -13.56 -6.47 10.59
N ASN A 64 -13.64 -5.27 11.18
CA ASN A 64 -14.91 -4.57 11.40
C ASN A 64 -15.46 -3.91 10.14
N LEU A 65 -14.61 -3.60 9.14
CA LEU A 65 -15.04 -3.06 7.85
C LEU A 65 -15.82 -4.09 7.03
N SER A 66 -15.56 -5.38 7.22
CA SER A 66 -16.31 -6.49 6.61
C SER A 66 -17.69 -6.72 7.25
N LEU A 67 -17.90 -6.36 8.52
CA LEU A 67 -19.21 -6.50 9.18
C LEU A 67 -20.19 -5.38 8.80
N SER A 68 -19.69 -4.21 8.42
CA SER A 68 -20.52 -3.09 7.95
C SER A 68 -20.97 -3.33 6.50
N GLY A 69 -21.81 -4.35 6.34
CA GLY A 69 -22.47 -4.70 5.09
C GLY A 69 -23.10 -3.49 4.41
N ALA A 70 -23.10 -3.57 3.09
CA ALA A 70 -23.57 -2.61 2.09
C ALA A 70 -24.66 -1.60 2.52
N ASP A 71 -24.46 -0.38 2.00
CA ASP A 71 -25.50 0.55 1.54
C ASP A 71 -26.42 1.23 2.57
N ASP A 72 -25.85 2.14 3.37
CA ASP A 72 -26.58 3.33 3.82
C ASP A 72 -25.82 4.60 3.42
N TYR A 73 -25.75 4.85 2.10
CA TYR A 73 -25.19 6.07 1.55
C TYR A 73 -26.33 6.97 1.08
N SER A 74 -26.33 8.22 1.56
CA SER A 74 -27.31 9.23 1.15
C SER A 74 -27.24 9.51 -0.37
N GLU A 75 -28.33 9.99 -0.97
CA GLU A 75 -28.36 10.35 -2.40
C GLU A 75 -27.27 11.36 -2.81
N LEU A 76 -26.82 12.19 -1.86
CA LEU A 76 -25.76 13.18 -2.06
C LEU A 76 -24.39 12.50 -2.30
N GLU A 77 -24.08 11.46 -1.53
CA GLU A 77 -22.87 10.66 -1.69
C GLU A 77 -22.90 9.84 -2.98
N ARG A 78 -24.08 9.39 -3.42
CA ARG A 78 -24.24 8.75 -4.74
C ARG A 78 -23.95 9.70 -5.90
N ARG A 79 -24.24 11.00 -5.75
CA ARG A 79 -23.90 12.03 -6.76
C ARG A 79 -22.42 12.38 -6.73
N GLN A 80 -21.82 12.54 -5.55
CA GLN A 80 -20.38 12.81 -5.40
C GLN A 80 -19.52 11.62 -5.87
N LYS A 81 -19.94 10.36 -5.61
CA LYS A 81 -19.26 9.15 -6.10
C LYS A 81 -19.14 9.09 -7.63
N ARG A 82 -20.09 9.66 -8.39
CA ARG A 82 -20.00 9.71 -9.86
C ARG A 82 -18.91 10.66 -10.37
N GLN A 83 -18.57 11.68 -9.57
CA GLN A 83 -17.63 12.74 -9.97
C GLN A 83 -16.17 12.36 -9.70
N TYR A 84 -15.90 11.46 -8.76
CA TYR A 84 -14.54 11.05 -8.34
C TYR A 84 -14.26 9.55 -8.48
N LEU A 85 -15.04 8.83 -9.29
CA LEU A 85 -14.95 7.36 -9.42
C LEU A 85 -13.56 6.86 -9.81
N THR A 86 -12.77 7.69 -10.50
CA THR A 86 -11.42 7.38 -10.97
C THR A 86 -10.32 7.68 -9.96
N ASP A 87 -10.62 8.46 -8.92
CA ASP A 87 -9.68 8.82 -7.86
C ASP A 87 -9.66 7.73 -6.79
N HIS A 88 -8.56 7.00 -6.73
CA HIS A 88 -8.39 5.88 -5.79
C HIS A 88 -8.11 6.33 -4.35
N THR A 89 -7.85 7.61 -4.13
CA THR A 89 -7.55 8.16 -2.79
C THR A 89 -8.81 8.48 -1.97
N GLN A 90 -9.98 8.43 -2.60
CA GLN A 90 -11.27 8.66 -1.96
C GLN A 90 -11.58 7.58 -0.90
N ASP A 91 -12.06 7.98 0.27
CA ASP A 91 -12.24 7.09 1.43
C ASP A 91 -13.12 5.87 1.13
N PHE A 92 -14.15 6.01 0.29
CA PHE A 92 -14.99 4.89 -0.09
C PHE A 92 -14.25 3.85 -0.97
N ILE A 93 -13.34 4.30 -1.84
CA ILE A 93 -12.47 3.40 -2.62
C ILE A 93 -11.43 2.76 -1.70
N VAL A 94 -10.79 3.56 -0.84
CA VAL A 94 -9.80 3.07 0.14
C VAL A 94 -10.42 2.00 1.05
N ASN A 95 -11.62 2.22 1.57
CA ASN A 95 -12.31 1.24 2.41
C ASN A 95 -12.73 0.00 1.62
N LYS A 96 -13.11 0.14 0.35
CA LYS A 96 -13.36 -1.00 -0.55
C LYS A 96 -12.09 -1.83 -0.71
N VAL A 97 -10.95 -1.20 -1.03
CA VAL A 97 -9.63 -1.83 -1.16
C VAL A 97 -9.24 -2.57 0.12
N ARG A 98 -9.31 -1.91 1.28
CA ARG A 98 -9.02 -2.50 2.60
C ARG A 98 -9.87 -3.75 2.86
N ARG A 99 -11.18 -3.66 2.59
CA ARG A 99 -12.11 -4.79 2.75
C ARG A 99 -11.72 -5.95 1.83
N THR A 100 -11.51 -5.69 0.54
CA THR A 100 -11.14 -6.75 -0.42
C THR A 100 -9.81 -7.41 -0.07
N LEU A 101 -8.81 -6.65 0.37
CA LEU A 101 -7.53 -7.22 0.81
C LEU A 101 -7.70 -8.06 2.08
N PHE A 102 -8.42 -7.54 3.07
CA PHE A 102 -8.73 -8.28 4.30
C PHE A 102 -9.42 -9.62 4.00
N GLU A 103 -10.43 -9.61 3.14
CA GLU A 103 -11.19 -10.79 2.73
C GLU A 103 -10.31 -11.78 1.94
N ALA A 104 -9.48 -11.29 1.02
CA ALA A 104 -8.56 -12.12 0.24
C ALA A 104 -7.57 -12.86 1.14
N VAL A 105 -6.90 -12.16 2.06
CA VAL A 105 -5.94 -12.78 2.98
C VAL A 105 -6.63 -13.70 3.98
N SER A 106 -7.78 -13.29 4.54
CA SER A 106 -8.46 -14.05 5.60
C SER A 106 -9.15 -15.32 5.09
N SER A 107 -9.58 -15.33 3.82
CA SER A 107 -10.18 -16.52 3.20
C SER A 107 -9.14 -17.47 2.62
N PHE A 108 -7.89 -17.03 2.50
CA PHE A 108 -6.83 -17.83 1.91
C PHE A 108 -6.32 -18.88 2.91
N ASN A 109 -6.37 -20.15 2.50
CA ASN A 109 -5.88 -21.26 3.29
C ASN A 109 -4.52 -21.71 2.74
N GLY A 110 -3.43 -21.38 3.41
CA GLY A 110 -2.09 -21.75 2.96
C GLY A 110 -0.99 -21.28 3.92
N ASN A 111 0.18 -21.91 3.82
CA ASN A 111 1.36 -21.46 4.54
C ASN A 111 2.01 -20.29 3.81
N LEU A 112 1.90 -19.08 4.35
CA LEU A 112 2.46 -17.86 3.76
C LEU A 112 4.01 -17.81 3.75
N ARG A 113 4.69 -18.78 4.36
CA ARG A 113 6.15 -18.94 4.25
C ARG A 113 6.59 -19.63 2.96
N ASP A 114 5.66 -20.25 2.24
CA ASP A 114 5.93 -20.87 0.95
C ASP A 114 5.76 -19.85 -0.18
N GLU A 115 6.80 -19.67 -0.99
CA GLU A 115 6.86 -18.67 -2.04
C GLU A 115 5.82 -18.90 -3.14
N GLU A 116 5.53 -20.16 -3.50
CA GLU A 116 4.53 -20.49 -4.52
C GLU A 116 3.13 -20.16 -4.01
N ILE A 117 2.86 -20.50 -2.75
CA ILE A 117 1.59 -20.19 -2.08
C ILE A 117 1.41 -18.66 -1.97
N MET A 118 2.43 -17.92 -1.55
CA MET A 118 2.40 -16.45 -1.47
C MET A 118 2.16 -15.82 -2.85
N SER A 119 2.85 -16.30 -3.89
CA SER A 119 2.65 -15.81 -5.27
C SER A 119 1.21 -16.02 -5.75
N ARG A 120 0.58 -17.13 -5.38
CA ARG A 120 -0.83 -17.41 -5.73
C ARG A 120 -1.79 -16.46 -5.00
N LEU A 121 -1.53 -16.14 -3.73
CA LEU A 121 -2.31 -15.15 -2.99
C LEU A 121 -2.17 -13.76 -3.63
N ILE A 122 -0.96 -13.30 -3.88
CA ILE A 122 -0.69 -11.99 -4.49
C ILE A 122 -1.41 -11.85 -5.85
N LYS A 123 -1.38 -12.90 -6.69
CA LYS A 123 -2.13 -12.90 -7.97
C LYS A 123 -3.63 -12.75 -7.77
N ALA A 124 -4.19 -13.41 -6.75
CA ALA A 124 -5.61 -13.27 -6.41
C ALA A 124 -5.92 -11.85 -5.88
N GLU A 125 -5.03 -11.27 -5.08
CA GLU A 125 -5.14 -9.90 -4.58
C GLU A 125 -5.14 -8.88 -5.72
N PHE A 126 -4.23 -8.98 -6.68
CA PHE A 126 -4.23 -8.13 -7.88
C PHE A 126 -5.54 -8.22 -8.66
N ALA A 127 -6.11 -9.43 -8.77
CA ALA A 127 -7.39 -9.63 -9.46
C ALA A 127 -8.56 -8.93 -8.74
N VAL A 128 -8.66 -9.05 -7.41
CA VAL A 128 -9.74 -8.37 -6.65
C VAL A 128 -9.50 -6.87 -6.53
N LEU A 129 -8.25 -6.42 -6.47
CA LEU A 129 -7.89 -5.01 -6.44
C LEU A 129 -8.26 -4.29 -7.74
N ARG A 130 -8.15 -4.95 -8.89
CA ARG A 130 -8.64 -4.42 -10.16
C ARG A 130 -10.10 -3.97 -10.05
N ASP A 131 -10.93 -4.83 -9.47
CA ASP A 131 -12.35 -4.59 -9.30
C ASP A 131 -12.60 -3.55 -8.17
N ALA A 132 -11.79 -3.56 -7.12
CA ALA A 132 -11.84 -2.55 -6.05
C ALA A 132 -11.55 -1.14 -6.58
N PHE A 133 -10.58 -0.99 -7.48
CA PHE A 133 -10.23 0.28 -8.13
C PHE A 133 -11.16 0.68 -9.28
N ASN A 134 -12.20 -0.11 -9.57
CA ASN A 134 -13.13 0.10 -10.69
C ASN A 134 -12.42 0.22 -12.05
N LEU A 135 -11.35 -0.56 -12.27
CA LEU A 135 -10.64 -0.56 -13.54
C LEU A 135 -11.44 -1.35 -14.59
N PRO A 136 -11.49 -0.88 -15.85
CA PRO A 136 -12.20 -1.58 -16.91
C PRO A 136 -11.53 -2.92 -17.25
N PRO A 137 -12.31 -3.96 -17.61
CA PRO A 137 -11.82 -5.31 -17.87
C PRO A 137 -10.89 -5.40 -19.09
N ASP A 138 -11.07 -4.52 -20.08
CA ASP A 138 -10.31 -4.51 -21.34
C ASP A 138 -9.01 -3.68 -21.27
N SER A 139 -8.57 -3.30 -20.06
CA SER A 139 -7.30 -2.60 -19.90
C SER A 139 -6.15 -3.61 -19.95
N ASP A 140 -5.49 -3.72 -21.11
CA ASP A 140 -4.26 -4.52 -21.31
C ASP A 140 -3.18 -4.24 -20.25
N ASP A 141 -3.24 -3.08 -19.58
CA ASP A 141 -2.27 -2.64 -18.56
C ASP A 141 -2.89 -2.48 -17.16
N TYR A 142 -3.89 -3.29 -16.79
CA TYR A 142 -4.52 -3.15 -15.47
C TYR A 142 -3.54 -3.45 -14.33
N VAL A 143 -2.59 -4.37 -14.51
CA VAL A 143 -1.62 -4.76 -13.48
C VAL A 143 -0.77 -3.57 -13.03
N ARG A 144 -0.21 -2.78 -13.99
CA ARG A 144 0.54 -1.56 -13.65
C ARG A 144 -0.35 -0.51 -13.00
N LYS A 145 -1.59 -0.32 -13.48
CA LYS A 145 -2.52 0.62 -12.85
C LYS A 145 -2.87 0.23 -11.42
N VAL A 146 -3.04 -1.06 -11.13
CA VAL A 146 -3.25 -1.57 -9.77
C VAL A 146 -2.01 -1.31 -8.93
N ALA A 147 -0.81 -1.64 -9.44
CA ALA A 147 0.46 -1.41 -8.76
C ALA A 147 0.66 0.06 -8.38
N ALA A 148 0.55 0.98 -9.34
CA ALA A 148 0.64 2.43 -9.11
C ALA A 148 -0.32 2.92 -8.02
N LYS A 149 -1.59 2.50 -8.10
CA LYS A 149 -2.63 2.92 -7.14
C LYS A 149 -2.36 2.34 -5.75
N LEU A 150 -1.96 1.07 -5.68
CA LEU A 150 -1.64 0.38 -4.43
C LEU A 150 -0.44 1.04 -3.72
N LEU A 151 0.65 1.26 -4.45
CA LEU A 151 1.86 1.92 -3.92
C LEU A 151 1.56 3.34 -3.45
N ASN A 152 0.71 4.07 -4.17
CA ASN A 152 0.27 5.40 -3.74
C ASN A 152 -0.52 5.35 -2.42
N LEU A 153 -1.46 4.41 -2.27
CA LEU A 153 -2.21 4.24 -1.02
C LEU A 153 -1.31 3.80 0.15
N TYR A 154 -0.32 2.95 -0.11
CA TYR A 154 0.69 2.59 0.88
C TYR A 154 1.48 3.81 1.35
N ARG A 155 2.10 4.56 0.41
CA ARG A 155 2.96 5.72 0.73
C ARG A 155 2.21 6.87 1.41
N THR A 156 0.91 6.99 1.17
CA THR A 156 0.05 7.97 1.82
C THR A 156 -0.47 7.51 3.19
N GLY A 157 -0.05 6.34 3.68
CA GLY A 157 -0.49 5.76 4.96
C GLY A 157 -1.93 5.25 4.96
N ARG A 158 -2.58 5.18 3.79
CA ARG A 158 -3.98 4.76 3.66
C ARG A 158 -4.14 3.23 3.78
N LEU A 159 -3.06 2.45 3.69
CA LEU A 159 -3.10 0.99 3.88
C LEU A 159 -2.56 0.52 5.23
N GLY A 160 -2.41 1.43 6.20
CA GLY A 160 -1.81 1.13 7.51
C GLY A 160 -0.39 1.68 7.61
N HIS A 161 0.27 1.38 8.72
CA HIS A 161 1.62 1.85 9.00
C HIS A 161 2.53 0.64 9.16
N TYR A 162 3.64 0.64 8.43
CA TYR A 162 4.56 -0.48 8.36
C TYR A 162 5.96 0.01 8.71
N THR A 163 6.65 -0.76 9.56
CA THR A 163 8.08 -0.60 9.80
C THR A 163 8.78 -1.66 8.98
N LEU A 164 9.57 -1.23 7.99
CA LEU A 164 10.28 -2.13 7.08
C LEU A 164 11.61 -2.63 7.67
N ASP A 165 12.21 -1.82 8.55
CA ASP A 165 13.47 -2.18 9.20
C ASP A 165 13.21 -3.10 10.39
N LEU A 166 13.90 -4.24 10.41
CA LEU A 166 13.94 -5.09 11.59
C LEU A 166 14.87 -4.44 12.62
N ALA A 167 14.35 -4.21 13.83
CA ALA A 167 15.20 -3.86 14.96
C ALA A 167 16.23 -4.99 15.15
N PRO A 168 17.50 -4.68 15.50
CA PRO A 168 18.48 -5.71 15.77
C PRO A 168 17.93 -6.64 16.87
N ASN A 169 17.81 -7.93 16.55
CA ASN A 169 17.50 -8.94 17.54
C ASN A 169 18.68 -9.00 18.51
N ASN A 170 18.50 -8.46 19.72
CA ASN A 170 19.40 -8.73 20.84
C ASN A 170 19.20 -10.19 21.27
N ASN A 171 19.88 -11.12 20.58
CA ASN A 171 20.10 -12.49 21.05
C ASN A 171 21.52 -12.63 21.58
#